data_AF-A0A9E5NI48-F1
#
_entry.id   AF-A0A9E5NI48-F1
#
_cell.length_a   1.000
_cell.length_b   1.000
_cell.length_c   1.000
_cell.angle_alpha   90.00
_cell.angle_beta   90.00
_cell.angle_gamma   90.00
#
_symmetry.space_group_name_H-M   'P 1'
#
loop_
_entity.id
_entity.type
_entity.pdbx_description
1 polymer ?
#
loop_
_entity_poly.entity_id
_entity_poly.type
_entity_poly.pdbx_seq_one_letter_code
_entity_poly.pdbx_strand_id
1 'polypeptide(L)'
;MAVHRWGEFGEVAVRMMGQVKPGENLLIVADTWTDIEIAEACLIAGINAKANAQLLVIPKTSQTDARDLNPVVAGAIHGADLVVSVSEQRIAHKSAMRTAREKGTRIVTCMP
;
A
#
# COMPACT_ATOMS: atom_id res chain seq x y z
N MET A 1 0.10 17.11 -15.57
CA MET A 1 -0.06 16.02 -14.58
C MET A 1 -0.34 14.74 -15.34
N ALA A 2 0.63 13.83 -15.40
CA ALA A 2 0.62 12.62 -16.22
C ALA A 2 -0.13 11.44 -15.56
N VAL A 3 -1.27 11.70 -14.91
CA VAL A 3 -2.00 10.69 -14.12
C VAL A 3 -2.84 9.73 -15.00
N HIS A 4 -2.92 9.99 -16.31
CA HIS A 4 -3.80 9.22 -17.21
C HIS A 4 -3.37 7.76 -17.41
N ARG A 5 -2.09 7.40 -17.23
CA ARG A 5 -1.61 6.06 -17.55
C ARG A 5 -2.07 4.99 -16.54
N TRP A 6 -2.11 5.35 -15.25
CA TRP A 6 -2.33 4.38 -14.16
C TRP A 6 -3.61 4.63 -13.35
N GLY A 7 -4.43 5.63 -13.72
CA GLY A 7 -5.65 5.96 -12.99
C GLY A 7 -6.61 4.77 -12.81
N GLU A 8 -6.81 3.97 -13.87
CA GLU A 8 -7.65 2.77 -13.80
C GLU A 8 -7.07 1.71 -12.84
N PHE A 9 -5.75 1.53 -12.83
CA PHE A 9 -5.09 0.63 -11.89
C PHE A 9 -5.32 1.07 -10.45
N GLY A 10 -5.14 2.36 -10.16
CA GLY A 10 -5.40 2.93 -8.82
C GLY A 10 -6.83 2.68 -8.36
N GLU A 11 -7.80 2.92 -9.23
CA GLU A 11 -9.22 2.66 -8.97
C GLU A 11 -9.52 1.19 -8.70
N VAL A 12 -9.00 0.27 -9.52
CA VAL A 12 -9.17 -1.17 -9.33
C VAL A 12 -8.55 -1.62 -8.01
N ALA A 13 -7.30 -1.24 -7.74
CA ALA A 13 -6.58 -1.67 -6.54
C ALA A 13 -7.25 -1.18 -5.26
N VAL A 14 -7.65 0.09 -5.24
CA VAL A 14 -8.13 0.75 -4.02
C VAL A 14 -9.64 0.53 -3.80
N ARG A 15 -10.46 0.69 -4.84
CA ARG A 15 -11.92 0.69 -4.70
C ARG A 15 -12.54 -0.67 -5.01
N MET A 16 -12.06 -1.39 -6.01
CA MET A 16 -12.63 -2.70 -6.35
C MET A 16 -12.06 -3.82 -5.48
N MET A 17 -10.73 -3.91 -5.39
CA MET A 17 -10.06 -4.95 -4.59
C MET A 17 -10.02 -4.59 -3.11
N GLY A 18 -9.56 -3.37 -2.78
CA GLY A 18 -9.43 -2.91 -1.40
C GLY A 18 -10.76 -2.55 -0.73
N GLN A 19 -11.79 -2.22 -1.53
CA GLN A 19 -13.10 -1.78 -1.06
C GLN A 19 -12.98 -0.68 0.01
N VAL A 20 -12.11 0.31 -0.24
CA VAL A 20 -11.89 1.41 0.69
C VAL A 20 -13.19 2.19 0.93
N LYS A 21 -13.41 2.60 2.17
CA LYS A 21 -14.58 3.41 2.56
C LYS A 21 -14.15 4.83 2.96
N PRO A 22 -15.07 5.80 2.86
CA PRO A 22 -14.83 7.14 3.39
C PRO A 22 -14.44 7.10 4.87
N GLY A 23 -13.38 7.83 5.23
CA GLY A 23 -12.86 7.94 6.60
C GLY A 23 -11.94 6.80 7.06
N GLU A 24 -11.75 5.74 6.26
CA GLU A 24 -10.78 4.68 6.59
C GLU A 24 -9.34 5.15 6.41
N ASN A 25 -8.45 4.63 7.26
CA ASN A 25 -7.01 4.86 7.14
C ASN A 25 -6.47 3.94 6.04
N LEU A 26 -6.11 4.54 4.90
CA LEU A 26 -5.56 3.85 3.75
C LEU A 26 -4.07 4.12 3.64
N LEU A 27 -3.26 3.06 3.63
CA LEU A 27 -1.82 3.15 3.44
C LEU A 27 -1.42 2.54 2.09
N ILE A 28 -0.77 3.32 1.25
CA ILE A 28 -0.10 2.86 0.04
C ILE A 28 1.36 2.63 0.40
N VAL A 29 1.87 1.43 0.15
CA VAL A 29 3.28 1.09 0.36
C VAL A 29 3.92 0.84 -1.00
N ALA A 30 4.92 1.65 -1.33
CA ALA A 30 5.76 1.49 -2.50
C ALA A 30 7.22 1.30 -2.06
N ASP A 31 8.06 0.75 -2.92
CA ASP A 31 9.50 0.77 -2.69
C ASP A 31 10.23 1.68 -3.68
N THR A 32 11.51 1.96 -3.42
CA THR A 32 12.32 2.87 -4.24
C THR A 32 12.53 2.41 -5.69
N TRP A 33 12.06 1.22 -6.08
CA TRP A 33 12.13 0.71 -7.44
C TRP A 33 10.76 0.74 -8.15
N THR A 34 9.67 0.73 -7.38
CA THR A 34 8.32 0.94 -7.92
C THR A 34 8.26 2.21 -8.76
N ASP A 35 7.60 2.15 -9.93
CA ASP A 35 7.22 3.34 -10.68
C ASP A 35 6.28 4.19 -9.81
N ILE A 36 6.77 5.37 -9.40
CA ILE A 36 6.07 6.22 -8.45
C ILE A 36 4.70 6.67 -8.97
N GLU A 37 4.52 6.76 -10.30
CA GLU A 37 3.23 7.14 -10.89
C GLU A 37 2.12 6.12 -10.56
N ILE A 38 2.47 4.84 -10.38
CA ILE A 38 1.53 3.78 -9.97
C ILE A 38 1.09 4.01 -8.52
N ALA A 39 2.04 4.30 -7.64
CA ALA A 39 1.77 4.55 -6.23
C ALA A 39 0.95 5.84 -6.02
N GLU A 40 1.26 6.89 -6.79
CA GLU A 40 0.51 8.14 -6.81
C GLU A 40 -0.91 7.94 -7.35
N ALA A 41 -1.10 7.10 -8.37
CA ALA A 41 -2.43 6.76 -8.87
C ALA A 41 -3.30 6.08 -7.80
N CYS A 42 -2.74 5.14 -7.02
CA CYS A 42 -3.44 4.54 -5.88
C CYS A 42 -3.74 5.59 -4.79
N LEU A 43 -2.80 6.50 -4.50
CA LEU A 43 -3.02 7.57 -3.52
C LEU A 43 -4.19 8.47 -3.95
N ILE A 44 -4.22 8.89 -5.22
CA ILE A 44 -5.29 9.73 -5.78
C ILE A 44 -6.64 9.01 -5.72
N ALA A 45 -6.71 7.72 -6.07
CA ALA A 45 -7.93 6.93 -5.95
C ALA A 45 -8.44 6.88 -4.50
N GLY A 46 -7.52 6.74 -3.53
CA GLY A 46 -7.82 6.80 -2.10
C GLY A 46 -8.39 8.15 -1.64
N ILE A 47 -7.76 9.24 -2.06
CA ILE A 47 -8.22 10.61 -1.77
C ILE A 47 -9.60 10.85 -2.38
N ASN A 48 -9.81 10.45 -3.63
CA ASN A 48 -11.10 10.55 -4.30
C ASN A 48 -12.20 9.71 -3.63
N ALA A 49 -11.81 8.60 -3.01
CA ALA A 49 -12.70 7.79 -2.18
C ALA A 49 -12.97 8.37 -0.79
N LYS A 50 -12.40 9.54 -0.46
CA LYS A 50 -12.50 10.22 0.85
C LYS A 50 -11.90 9.42 2.01
N ALA A 51 -10.90 8.59 1.74
CA ALA A 51 -10.13 7.91 2.77
C ALA A 51 -9.05 8.85 3.36
N ASN A 52 -8.58 8.54 4.56
CA ASN A 52 -7.37 9.16 5.13
C ASN A 52 -6.14 8.50 4.48
N ALA A 53 -5.93 8.78 3.19
CA ALA A 53 -4.93 8.10 2.38
C ALA A 53 -3.52 8.66 2.61
N GLN A 54 -2.52 7.79 2.73
CA GLN A 54 -1.11 8.14 2.85
C GLN A 54 -0.24 7.24 1.97
N LEU A 55 0.83 7.80 1.41
CA LEU A 55 1.84 7.07 0.64
C LEU A 55 3.14 6.98 1.44
N LEU A 56 3.64 5.76 1.63
CA LEU A 56 4.91 5.48 2.25
C LEU A 56 5.84 4.78 1.24
N VAL A 57 6.98 5.42 0.96
CA VAL A 57 8.05 4.86 0.13
C VAL A 57 9.13 4.30 1.03
N ILE A 58 9.45 3.01 0.88
CA ILE A 58 10.49 2.32 1.64
C ILE A 58 11.66 1.93 0.73
N PRO A 59 12.89 1.80 1.26
CA PRO A 59 14.01 1.29 0.48
C PRO A 59 13.70 -0.10 -0.08
N LYS A 60 14.09 -0.37 -1.34
CA LYS A 60 14.08 -1.74 -1.86
C LYS A 60 15.09 -2.58 -1.08
N THR A 61 14.66 -3.74 -0.61
CA THR A 61 15.54 -4.76 -0.05
C THR A 61 15.65 -5.97 -0.97
N SER A 62 16.64 -6.83 -0.73
CA SER A 62 16.71 -8.14 -1.40
C SER A 62 15.42 -8.93 -1.14
N GLN A 63 14.98 -9.73 -2.12
CA GLN A 63 13.87 -10.67 -1.93
C GLN A 63 14.19 -11.76 -0.88
N THR A 64 15.47 -12.02 -0.63
CA THR A 64 15.95 -12.95 0.39
C THR A 64 16.17 -12.30 1.75
N ASP A 65 15.94 -10.99 1.88
CA ASP A 65 16.08 -10.31 3.16
C ASP A 65 15.01 -10.81 4.13
N ALA A 66 15.46 -11.52 5.17
CA ALA A 66 14.59 -12.08 6.21
C ALA A 66 14.30 -11.08 7.34
N ARG A 67 14.95 -9.92 7.38
CA ARG A 67 14.72 -8.91 8.42
C ARG A 67 13.31 -8.37 8.32
N ASP A 68 12.70 -8.11 9.46
CA ASP A 68 11.39 -7.46 9.49
C ASP A 68 11.48 -5.98 9.08
N LEU A 69 10.31 -5.40 8.80
CA LEU A 69 10.18 -3.99 8.48
C LEU A 69 10.61 -3.15 9.70
N ASN A 70 11.21 -1.98 9.44
CA ASN A 70 11.52 -1.02 10.49
C ASN A 70 10.26 -0.71 11.31
N PRO A 71 10.36 -0.58 12.66
CA PRO A 71 9.23 -0.25 13.54
C PRO A 71 8.37 0.92 13.08
N VAL A 72 8.94 1.94 12.43
CA VAL A 72 8.17 3.08 11.88
C VAL A 72 7.21 2.62 10.78
N VAL A 73 7.69 1.77 9.87
CA VAL A 73 6.87 1.19 8.78
C VAL A 73 5.83 0.24 9.37
N ALA A 74 6.23 -0.59 10.34
CA ALA A 74 5.30 -1.50 11.02
C ALA A 74 4.17 -0.75 11.74
N GLY A 75 4.49 0.36 12.41
CA GLY A 75 3.49 1.23 13.06
C GLY A 75 2.48 1.81 12.07
N ALA A 76 2.96 2.29 10.91
CA ALA A 76 2.07 2.77 9.84
C ALA A 76 1.13 1.65 9.33
N ILE A 77 1.67 0.44 9.10
CA ILE A 77 0.88 -0.72 8.67
C ILE A 77 -0.18 -1.10 9.72
N HIS A 78 0.17 -1.08 11.00
CA HIS A 78 -0.77 -1.42 12.07
C HIS A 78 -1.87 -0.38 12.31
N GLY A 79 -1.64 0.88 11.94
CA GLY A 79 -2.64 1.95 12.03
C GLY A 79 -3.61 2.00 10.83
N ALA A 80 -3.38 1.19 9.80
CA ALA A 80 -4.18 1.18 8.59
C ALA A 80 -5.34 0.18 8.67
N ASP A 81 -6.50 0.59 8.14
CA ASP A 81 -7.65 -0.28 7.91
C ASP A 81 -7.50 -1.04 6.58
N LEU A 82 -6.81 -0.42 5.62
CA LEU A 82 -6.47 -0.98 4.31
C LEU A 82 -5.02 -0.63 3.96
N VAL A 83 -4.25 -1.65 3.57
CA VAL A 83 -2.91 -1.49 2.99
C VAL A 83 -2.94 -1.92 1.53
N VAL A 84 -2.51 -1.04 0.64
CA VAL A 84 -2.27 -1.33 -0.77
C VAL A 84 -0.77 -1.31 -1.02
N SER A 85 -0.21 -2.50 -1.24
CA SER A 85 1.20 -2.68 -1.53
C SER A 85 1.43 -2.72 -3.03
N VAL A 86 2.18 -1.76 -3.57
CA VAL A 86 2.66 -1.70 -4.96
C VAL A 86 4.18 -1.89 -5.04
N SER A 87 4.75 -2.60 -4.06
CA SER A 87 6.19 -2.85 -3.96
C SER A 87 6.63 -4.12 -4.69
N GLU A 88 7.82 -4.09 -5.28
CA GLU A 88 8.50 -5.23 -5.91
C GLU A 88 8.99 -6.28 -4.89
N GLN A 89 9.12 -5.87 -3.63
CA GLN A 89 9.57 -6.76 -2.56
C GLN A 89 8.41 -7.51 -1.89
N ARG A 90 8.71 -8.69 -1.34
CA ARG A 90 7.74 -9.58 -0.69
C ARG A 90 7.32 -9.11 0.71
N ILE A 91 6.71 -7.92 0.83
CA ILE A 91 6.30 -7.38 2.13
C ILE A 91 5.18 -8.18 2.80
N ALA A 92 4.36 -8.89 2.02
CA ALA A 92 3.24 -9.69 2.54
C ALA A 92 3.67 -10.77 3.56
N HIS A 93 4.92 -11.24 3.53
CA HIS A 93 5.43 -12.27 4.44
C HIS A 93 6.07 -11.69 5.72
N LYS A 94 6.15 -10.37 5.85
CA LYS A 94 6.74 -9.72 7.03
C LYS A 94 5.77 -9.77 8.21
N SER A 95 6.32 -9.82 9.43
CA SER A 95 5.50 -9.99 10.65
C SER A 95 4.45 -8.89 10.82
N ALA A 96 4.79 -7.65 10.49
CA ALA A 96 3.88 -6.50 10.56
C ALA A 96 2.63 -6.69 9.69
N MET A 97 2.78 -7.22 8.46
CA MET A 97 1.65 -7.49 7.56
C MET A 97 0.78 -8.64 8.10
N ARG A 98 1.40 -9.71 8.61
CA ARG A 98 0.67 -10.83 9.23
C ARG A 98 -0.16 -10.34 10.42
N THR A 99 0.45 -9.61 11.34
CA THR A 99 -0.22 -9.10 12.53
C THR A 99 -1.29 -8.06 12.20
N ALA A 100 -1.11 -7.23 11.18
CA ALA A 100 -2.18 -6.33 10.72
C ALA A 100 -3.39 -7.11 10.18
N ARG A 101 -3.14 -8.15 9.37
CA ARG A 101 -4.21 -9.02 8.84
C ARG A 101 -4.98 -9.73 9.95
N GLU A 102 -4.29 -10.24 10.97
CA GLU A 102 -4.91 -10.86 12.15
C GLU A 102 -5.82 -9.89 12.92
N LYS A 103 -5.53 -8.58 12.87
CA LYS A 103 -6.34 -7.52 13.47
C LYS A 103 -7.48 -7.01 12.58
N GLY A 104 -7.63 -7.57 11.37
CA GLY A 104 -8.68 -7.21 10.43
C GLY A 104 -8.29 -6.17 9.38
N THR A 105 -7.04 -5.71 9.34
CA THR A 105 -6.54 -4.87 8.25
C THR A 105 -6.64 -5.64 6.93
N ARG A 106 -7.26 -5.00 5.92
CA ARG A 106 -7.32 -5.56 4.57
C ARG A 106 -6.00 -5.26 3.87
N ILE A 107 -5.50 -6.24 3.12
CA ILE A 107 -4.23 -6.12 2.41
C ILE A 107 -4.45 -6.48 0.95
N VAL A 108 -4.13 -5.54 0.07
CA VAL A 108 -4.07 -5.74 -1.37
C VAL A 108 -2.61 -5.67 -1.77
N THR A 109 -2.11 -6.70 -2.44
CA THR A 109 -0.76 -6.72 -2.98
C THR A 109 -0.82 -6.77 -4.50
N CYS A 110 -0.29 -5.74 -5.14
CA CYS A 110 -0.16 -5.66 -6.58
C CYS A 110 1.34 -5.64 -6.88
N MET A 111 1.82 -6.61 -7.65
CA MET A 111 3.12 -6.48 -8.30
C MET A 111 2.84 -5.81 -9.65
N PRO A 112 3.33 -4.58 -9.88
CA PRO A 112 3.19 -3.91 -11.17
C PRO A 112 3.98 -4.60 -12.29
#